data_AF-A0A9E1IJF2-F1
#
_entry.id   AF-A0A9E1IJF2-F1
#
_cell.length_a   1.000
_cell.length_b   1.000
_cell.length_c   1.000
_cell.angle_alpha   90.00
_cell.angle_beta   90.00
_cell.angle_gamma   90.00
#
_symmetry.space_group_name_H-M   'P 1'
#
loop_
_entity.id
_entity.type
_entity.pdbx_description
1 polymer ?
#
loop_
_entity_poly.entity_id
_entity_poly.type
_entity_poly.pdbx_seq_one_letter_code
_entity_poly.pdbx_strand_id
1 'polypeptide(L)'
;MDTYPDLIPTLIGIDFSHFEEGYPPKDKRAFFERVHQDNQKNPERALDIVYHVGESYFDKSLESAIRWCHEIAEMGIKRLGHATALGLPPEVAVARRPNAHVQELVSERLDQIAYDLAHATELTTHGISIDKAALRTEQQTLKNRAPDEPIERPYNTQRLEDITKRQEYVLNHLTELGTVIETCPTSNLRIGGVPDPTHLPIHTFLKSNINLTISADDPGIFDSPLANEFDWFLTHSNWTEQDLAQRLGDPRRFQLGTLRPSS
;
A
#
# COMPACT_ATOMS: atom_id res chain seq x y z
N MET A 1 -17.63 0.36 -22.01
CA MET A 1 -16.98 0.28 -23.33
C MET A 1 -17.95 -0.07 -24.45
N ASP A 2 -19.08 -0.74 -24.17
CA ASP A 2 -20.10 -1.03 -25.21
C ASP A 2 -20.64 0.22 -25.92
N THR A 3 -20.79 1.33 -25.18
CA THR A 3 -21.25 2.62 -25.73
C THR A 3 -20.16 3.37 -26.50
N TYR A 4 -18.89 3.12 -26.21
CA TYR A 4 -17.73 3.86 -26.75
C TYR A 4 -16.59 2.90 -27.08
N PRO A 5 -16.72 2.07 -28.13
CA PRO A 5 -15.72 1.06 -28.49
C PRO A 5 -14.37 1.68 -28.86
N ASP A 6 -14.36 2.90 -29.39
CA ASP A 6 -13.14 3.62 -29.80
C ASP A 6 -12.20 3.94 -28.61
N LEU A 7 -12.71 3.86 -27.37
CA LEU A 7 -11.89 4.06 -26.16
C LEU A 7 -11.15 2.80 -25.72
N ILE A 8 -11.48 1.62 -26.28
CA ILE A 8 -10.88 0.34 -25.88
C ILE A 8 -9.35 0.38 -26.01
N PRO A 9 -8.74 0.86 -27.11
CA PRO A 9 -7.28 0.89 -27.24
C PRO A 9 -6.59 1.84 -26.25
N THR A 10 -7.32 2.83 -25.72
CA THR A 10 -6.75 3.92 -24.89
C THR A 10 -6.91 3.64 -23.39
N LEU A 11 -8.07 3.16 -22.96
CA LEU A 11 -8.34 2.87 -21.56
C LEU A 11 -7.82 1.49 -21.21
N ILE A 12 -6.69 1.40 -20.50
CA ILE A 12 -6.00 0.15 -20.16
C ILE A 12 -6.03 -0.20 -18.67
N GLY A 13 -6.53 0.70 -17.82
CA GLY A 13 -6.70 0.42 -16.41
C GLY A 13 -7.60 1.41 -15.67
N ILE A 14 -7.85 1.11 -14.40
CA ILE A 14 -8.69 1.90 -13.48
C ILE A 14 -7.87 2.18 -12.22
N ASP A 15 -7.96 3.40 -11.70
CA ASP A 15 -7.31 3.85 -10.47
C ASP A 15 -8.32 4.37 -9.44
N PHE A 16 -7.91 4.35 -8.17
CA PHE A 16 -8.61 4.90 -7.02
C PHE A 16 -7.65 5.83 -6.26
N SER A 17 -7.76 7.13 -6.50
CA SER A 17 -6.75 8.14 -6.12
C SER A 17 -7.32 9.36 -5.35
N HIS A 18 -8.40 9.16 -4.59
CA HIS A 18 -8.98 10.21 -3.74
C HIS A 18 -8.56 10.07 -2.27
N PHE A 19 -9.19 10.82 -1.37
CA PHE A 19 -8.97 10.69 0.08
C PHE A 19 -9.06 9.23 0.52
N GLU A 20 -7.96 8.72 1.08
CA GLU A 20 -7.84 7.35 1.58
C GLU A 20 -8.63 7.16 2.89
N GLU A 21 -8.52 8.13 3.81
CA GLU A 21 -9.12 8.07 5.14
C GLU A 21 -10.64 7.87 5.09
N GLY A 22 -11.14 6.90 5.85
CA GLY A 22 -12.56 6.53 5.87
C GLY A 22 -13.05 5.68 4.68
N TYR A 23 -12.22 5.34 3.70
CA TYR A 23 -12.60 4.55 2.53
C TYR A 23 -11.82 3.22 2.41
N PRO A 24 -12.18 2.20 3.20
CA PRO A 24 -11.39 0.98 3.29
C PRO A 24 -11.40 0.16 1.98
N PRO A 25 -10.29 -0.55 1.65
CA PRO A 25 -10.19 -1.44 0.49
C PRO A 25 -11.32 -2.47 0.39
N LYS A 26 -11.77 -3.01 1.52
CA LYS A 26 -12.82 -4.05 1.58
C LYS A 26 -14.10 -3.68 0.83
N ASP A 27 -14.43 -2.39 0.76
CA ASP A 27 -15.64 -1.90 0.09
C ASP A 27 -15.53 -1.98 -1.45
N LYS A 28 -14.33 -2.23 -1.98
CA LYS A 28 -14.06 -2.34 -3.42
C LYS A 28 -14.15 -3.79 -3.92
N ARG A 29 -14.23 -4.78 -3.04
CA ARG A 29 -14.26 -6.21 -3.38
C ARG A 29 -15.29 -6.55 -4.46
N ALA A 30 -16.55 -6.14 -4.26
CA ALA A 30 -17.62 -6.43 -5.22
C ALA A 30 -17.40 -5.74 -6.58
N PHE A 31 -16.74 -4.58 -6.62
CA PHE A 31 -16.37 -3.92 -7.87
C PHE A 31 -15.26 -4.70 -8.59
N PHE A 32 -14.22 -5.12 -7.86
CA PHE A 32 -13.07 -5.84 -8.41
C PHE A 32 -13.51 -7.19 -8.97
N GLU A 33 -14.37 -7.91 -8.25
CA GLU A 33 -14.97 -9.16 -8.75
C GLU A 33 -15.70 -8.95 -10.09
N ARG A 34 -16.44 -7.85 -10.25
CA ARG A 34 -17.10 -7.52 -11.52
C ARG A 34 -16.09 -7.22 -12.63
N VAL A 35 -15.03 -6.47 -12.33
CA VAL A 35 -13.96 -6.18 -13.30
C VAL A 35 -13.27 -7.48 -13.74
N HIS A 36 -12.90 -8.36 -12.81
CA HIS A 36 -12.28 -9.64 -13.16
C HIS A 36 -13.21 -10.53 -13.99
N GLN A 37 -14.50 -10.58 -13.66
CA GLN A 37 -15.48 -11.31 -14.45
C GLN A 37 -15.64 -10.71 -15.86
N ASP A 38 -15.62 -9.39 -16.02
CA ASP A 38 -15.67 -8.77 -17.35
C ASP A 38 -14.38 -9.02 -18.14
N ASN A 39 -13.21 -8.90 -17.50
CA ASN A 39 -11.92 -9.21 -18.12
C ASN A 39 -11.87 -10.67 -18.63
N GLN A 40 -12.40 -11.62 -17.86
CA GLN A 40 -12.49 -13.03 -18.28
C GLN A 40 -13.44 -13.24 -19.47
N LYS A 41 -14.58 -12.52 -19.49
CA LYS A 41 -15.57 -12.61 -20.57
C LYS A 41 -15.11 -11.89 -21.84
N ASN A 42 -14.35 -10.82 -21.69
CA ASN A 42 -13.98 -9.89 -22.76
C ASN A 42 -12.48 -9.53 -22.69
N PRO A 43 -11.58 -10.50 -22.93
CA PRO A 43 -10.14 -10.31 -22.73
C PRO A 43 -9.53 -9.18 -23.59
N GLU A 44 -10.06 -8.93 -24.79
CA GLU A 44 -9.60 -7.87 -25.71
C GLU A 44 -9.74 -6.45 -25.15
N ARG A 45 -10.61 -6.27 -24.14
CA ARG A 45 -10.85 -4.99 -23.48
C ARG A 45 -10.53 -5.01 -22.00
N ALA A 46 -9.75 -6.00 -21.55
CA ALA A 46 -9.40 -6.15 -20.16
C ALA A 46 -8.75 -4.89 -19.59
N LEU A 47 -9.05 -4.59 -18.32
CA LEU A 47 -8.53 -3.46 -17.58
C LEU A 47 -7.70 -3.95 -16.40
N ASP A 48 -6.48 -3.46 -16.28
CA ASP A 48 -5.70 -3.59 -15.05
C ASP A 48 -6.27 -2.67 -13.96
N ILE A 49 -6.11 -3.05 -12.70
CA ILE A 49 -6.48 -2.20 -11.57
C ILE A 49 -5.21 -1.69 -10.90
N VAL A 50 -5.15 -0.40 -10.63
CA VAL A 50 -4.14 0.25 -9.79
C VAL A 50 -4.85 0.96 -8.64
N TYR A 51 -4.14 1.21 -7.53
CA TYR A 51 -4.79 1.71 -6.33
C TYR A 51 -3.85 2.56 -5.47
N HIS A 52 -4.29 3.75 -5.05
CA HIS A 52 -3.56 4.55 -4.06
C HIS A 52 -3.93 4.10 -2.64
N VAL A 53 -2.93 3.71 -1.85
CA VAL A 53 -3.15 3.24 -0.48
C VAL A 53 -1.88 3.40 0.36
N GLY A 54 -2.06 3.57 1.66
CA GLY A 54 -0.94 3.72 2.60
C GLY A 54 -0.21 5.03 2.42
N GLU A 55 -0.85 6.09 1.92
CA GLU A 55 -0.30 7.44 1.85
C GLU A 55 -0.89 8.35 2.93
N SER A 56 -2.22 8.33 3.10
CA SER A 56 -2.95 9.09 4.13
C SER A 56 -3.72 8.15 5.03
N TYR A 57 -3.24 7.97 6.25
CA TYR A 57 -3.73 6.92 7.16
C TYR A 57 -3.67 7.33 8.62
N PHE A 58 -3.94 8.61 8.91
CA PHE A 58 -3.92 9.11 10.28
C PHE A 58 -5.20 8.82 11.07
N ASP A 59 -6.22 8.27 10.41
CA ASP A 59 -7.49 7.80 10.97
C ASP A 59 -7.41 6.37 11.53
N LYS A 60 -6.26 5.70 11.37
CA LYS A 60 -6.08 4.28 11.73
C LYS A 60 -4.69 3.98 12.30
N SER A 61 -4.59 2.79 12.90
CA SER A 61 -3.31 2.24 13.37
C SER A 61 -2.38 1.89 12.20
N LEU A 62 -1.08 1.78 12.49
CA LEU A 62 -0.10 1.31 11.51
C LEU A 62 -0.39 -0.11 11.02
N GLU A 63 -0.86 -1.01 11.91
CA GLU A 63 -1.27 -2.36 11.51
C GLU A 63 -2.38 -2.33 10.46
N SER A 64 -3.39 -1.49 10.70
CA SER A 64 -4.52 -1.29 9.82
C SER A 64 -4.11 -0.68 8.47
N ALA A 65 -3.21 0.31 8.48
CA ALA A 65 -2.66 0.88 7.25
C ALA A 65 -1.87 -0.16 6.42
N ILE A 66 -1.05 -0.98 7.07
CA ILE A 66 -0.31 -2.09 6.43
C ILE A 66 -1.27 -3.14 5.87
N ARG A 67 -2.30 -3.50 6.64
CA ARG A 67 -3.35 -4.43 6.21
C ARG A 67 -4.06 -3.94 4.97
N TRP A 68 -4.39 -2.65 4.87
CA TRP A 68 -5.05 -2.08 3.69
C TRP A 68 -4.22 -2.30 2.42
N CYS A 69 -2.89 -2.10 2.50
CA CYS A 69 -1.99 -2.39 1.38
C CYS A 69 -1.98 -3.88 1.01
N HIS A 70 -2.03 -4.79 1.99
CA HIS A 70 -2.07 -6.22 1.72
C HIS A 70 -3.41 -6.65 1.10
N GLU A 71 -4.53 -6.28 1.71
CA GLU A 71 -5.87 -6.68 1.26
C GLU A 71 -6.14 -6.27 -0.18
N ILE A 72 -5.74 -5.06 -0.58
CA ILE A 72 -5.95 -4.62 -1.95
C ILE A 72 -5.04 -5.38 -2.94
N ALA A 73 -3.81 -5.74 -2.52
CA ALA A 73 -2.91 -6.59 -3.30
C ALA A 73 -3.52 -7.99 -3.52
N GLU A 74 -4.07 -8.60 -2.47
CA GLU A 74 -4.76 -9.90 -2.54
C GLU A 74 -6.02 -9.86 -3.43
N MET A 75 -6.62 -8.69 -3.61
CA MET A 75 -7.73 -8.51 -4.55
C MET A 75 -7.28 -8.47 -6.01
N GLY A 76 -5.99 -8.60 -6.33
CA GLY A 76 -5.50 -8.76 -7.71
C GLY A 76 -5.21 -7.46 -8.45
N ILE A 77 -4.89 -6.39 -7.74
CA ILE A 77 -4.35 -5.17 -8.37
C ILE A 77 -2.99 -5.43 -9.02
N LYS A 78 -2.64 -4.59 -9.99
CA LYS A 78 -1.36 -4.60 -10.66
C LYS A 78 -0.32 -3.76 -9.92
N ARG A 79 -0.72 -2.55 -9.47
CA ARG A 79 0.20 -1.57 -8.88
C ARG A 79 -0.42 -0.82 -7.71
N LEU A 80 0.40 -0.52 -6.70
CA LEU A 80 0.07 0.33 -5.56
C LEU A 80 0.75 1.68 -5.69
N GLY A 81 -0.03 2.75 -5.64
CA GLY A 81 0.49 4.11 -5.50
C GLY A 81 0.97 4.33 -4.07
N HIS A 82 2.17 4.91 -3.94
CA HIS A 82 2.83 5.35 -2.71
C HIS A 82 3.22 4.23 -1.74
N ALA A 83 2.23 3.57 -1.12
CA ALA A 83 2.40 2.53 -0.11
C ALA A 83 3.33 2.93 1.05
N THR A 84 3.36 4.21 1.44
CA THR A 84 4.31 4.74 2.45
C THR A 84 4.19 4.01 3.79
N ALA A 85 3.00 3.51 4.16
CA ALA A 85 2.77 2.67 5.33
C ALA A 85 3.61 1.38 5.35
N LEU A 86 4.06 0.88 4.19
CA LEU A 86 4.93 -0.29 4.09
C LEU A 86 6.42 0.05 4.15
N GLY A 87 6.82 1.30 3.88
CA GLY A 87 8.24 1.66 3.75
C GLY A 87 8.75 2.64 4.80
N LEU A 88 7.87 3.39 5.48
CA LEU A 88 8.26 4.36 6.50
C LEU A 88 8.61 3.64 7.82
N PRO A 89 9.76 3.94 8.47
CA PRO A 89 10.09 3.32 9.75
C PRO A 89 9.01 3.59 10.82
N PRO A 90 8.60 2.60 11.62
CA PRO A 90 7.45 2.77 12.53
C PRO A 90 7.61 3.89 13.55
N GLU A 91 8.82 4.06 14.10
CA GLU A 91 9.15 5.15 15.03
C GLU A 91 9.00 6.53 14.39
N VAL A 92 9.33 6.66 13.11
CA VAL A 92 9.15 7.90 12.36
C VAL A 92 7.66 8.11 12.09
N ALA A 93 6.94 7.06 11.71
CA ALA A 93 5.51 7.12 11.41
C ALA A 93 4.67 7.63 12.60
N VAL A 94 4.92 7.12 13.81
CA VAL A 94 4.22 7.55 15.03
C VAL A 94 4.68 8.93 15.53
N ALA A 95 5.86 9.39 15.13
CA ALA A 95 6.39 10.71 15.50
C ALA A 95 5.93 11.85 14.58
N ARG A 96 5.29 11.55 13.43
CA ARG A 96 4.86 12.57 12.44
C ARG A 96 3.95 13.66 13.02
N ARG A 97 3.10 13.33 13.98
CA ARG A 97 2.27 14.29 14.73
C ARG A 97 1.92 13.77 16.12
N PRO A 98 1.53 14.64 17.07
CA PRO A 98 1.06 14.20 18.38
C PRO A 98 -0.07 13.17 18.25
N ASN A 99 0.04 12.06 18.98
CA ASN A 99 -0.95 10.98 18.98
C ASN A 99 -1.21 10.36 17.58
N ALA A 100 -0.23 10.39 16.67
CA ALA A 100 -0.34 9.71 15.38
C ALA A 100 -0.60 8.21 15.56
N HIS A 101 -1.61 7.70 14.86
CA HIS A 101 -1.94 6.27 14.76
C HIS A 101 -2.29 5.56 16.08
N VAL A 102 -2.45 6.31 17.19
CA VAL A 102 -2.83 5.73 18.48
C VAL A 102 -4.32 5.48 18.58
N GLN A 103 -5.12 5.92 17.59
CA GLN A 103 -6.55 5.69 17.54
C GLN A 103 -6.97 5.06 16.22
N GLU A 104 -8.01 4.23 16.28
CA GLU A 104 -8.73 3.69 15.13
C GLU A 104 -10.20 3.46 15.53
N LEU A 105 -11.09 3.31 14.55
CA LEU A 105 -12.50 3.00 14.82
C LEU A 105 -12.67 1.56 15.30
N VAL A 106 -13.72 1.27 16.08
CA VAL A 106 -14.11 -0.09 16.46
C VAL A 106 -14.24 -0.99 15.23
N SER A 107 -14.86 -0.51 14.15
CA SER A 107 -14.98 -1.26 12.89
C SER A 107 -13.62 -1.64 12.30
N GLU A 108 -12.68 -0.70 12.32
CA GLU A 108 -11.33 -0.87 11.79
C GLU A 108 -10.54 -1.89 12.63
N ARG A 109 -10.67 -1.81 13.96
CA ARG A 109 -10.06 -2.80 14.85
C ARG A 109 -10.63 -4.19 14.67
N LEU A 110 -11.94 -4.32 14.48
CA LEU A 110 -12.58 -5.61 14.23
C LEU A 110 -12.06 -6.26 12.95
N ASP A 111 -11.84 -5.47 11.89
CA ASP A 111 -11.22 -5.95 10.66
C ASP A 111 -9.76 -6.35 10.89
N GLN A 112 -8.98 -5.55 11.63
CA GLN A 112 -7.59 -5.89 11.95
C GLN A 112 -7.49 -7.20 12.76
N ILE A 113 -8.40 -7.42 13.72
CA ILE A 113 -8.46 -8.69 14.46
C ILE A 113 -8.79 -9.85 13.52
N ALA A 114 -9.76 -9.66 12.61
CA ALA A 114 -10.12 -10.71 11.65
C ALA A 114 -8.92 -11.07 10.75
N TYR A 115 -8.20 -10.07 10.26
CA TYR A 115 -6.97 -10.24 9.48
C TYR A 115 -5.88 -10.97 10.26
N ASP A 116 -5.60 -10.56 11.49
CA ASP A 116 -4.58 -11.20 12.35
C ASP A 116 -4.93 -12.66 12.64
N LEU A 117 -6.21 -12.98 12.85
CA LEU A 117 -6.67 -14.35 13.06
C LEU A 117 -6.56 -15.21 11.79
N ALA A 118 -6.86 -14.64 10.62
CA ALA A 118 -6.77 -15.33 9.33
C ALA A 118 -5.32 -15.65 8.95
N HIS A 119 -4.41 -14.70 9.16
CA HIS A 119 -2.99 -14.82 8.81
C HIS A 119 -2.10 -15.27 9.97
N ALA A 120 -2.70 -15.70 11.09
CA ALA A 120 -1.99 -15.93 12.34
C ALA A 120 -0.80 -16.89 12.21
N THR A 121 -0.93 -17.94 11.40
CA THR A 121 0.14 -18.92 11.17
C THR A 121 1.34 -18.26 10.50
N GLU A 122 1.10 -17.50 9.43
CA GLU A 122 2.17 -16.88 8.64
C GLU A 122 2.82 -15.72 9.40
N LEU A 123 2.01 -14.90 10.08
CA LEU A 123 2.49 -13.84 10.97
C LEU A 123 3.38 -14.41 12.09
N THR A 124 3.00 -15.55 12.68
CA THR A 124 3.82 -16.23 13.70
C THR A 124 5.12 -16.76 13.12
N THR A 125 5.08 -17.36 11.92
CA THR A 125 6.29 -17.79 11.20
C THR A 125 7.22 -16.62 10.88
N HIS A 126 6.66 -15.42 10.66
CA HIS A 126 7.40 -14.18 10.48
C HIS A 126 7.81 -13.49 11.81
N GLY A 127 7.67 -14.18 12.94
CA GLY A 127 8.14 -13.72 14.25
C GLY A 127 7.24 -12.70 14.95
N ILE A 128 5.96 -12.60 14.55
CA ILE A 128 4.94 -11.74 15.17
C ILE A 128 4.08 -12.61 16.09
N SER A 129 3.99 -12.26 17.38
CA SER A 129 3.19 -13.05 18.33
C SER A 129 1.69 -12.79 18.15
N ILE A 130 0.90 -13.84 17.88
CA ILE A 130 -0.55 -13.75 17.72
C ILE A 130 -1.27 -14.56 18.81
N ASP A 131 -1.71 -13.89 19.88
CA ASP A 131 -2.57 -14.48 20.89
C ASP A 131 -4.03 -14.57 20.39
N LYS A 132 -4.35 -15.70 19.77
CA LYS A 132 -5.69 -15.97 19.22
C LYS A 132 -6.80 -15.91 20.29
N ALA A 133 -6.51 -16.26 21.54
CA ALA A 133 -7.52 -16.28 22.60
C ALA A 133 -7.84 -14.86 23.07
N ALA A 134 -6.82 -14.04 23.28
CA ALA A 134 -6.97 -12.63 23.60
C ALA A 134 -7.69 -11.87 22.48
N LEU A 135 -7.28 -12.07 21.21
CA LEU A 135 -7.92 -11.43 20.05
C LEU A 135 -9.41 -11.78 19.92
N ARG A 136 -9.79 -13.05 20.14
CA ARG A 136 -11.21 -13.46 20.11
C ARG A 136 -12.01 -12.83 21.25
N THR A 137 -11.40 -12.71 22.43
CA THR A 137 -12.05 -12.05 23.58
C THR A 137 -12.27 -10.56 23.32
N GLU A 138 -11.26 -9.88 22.77
CA GLU A 138 -11.35 -8.49 22.33
C GLU A 138 -12.44 -8.33 21.27
N GLN A 139 -12.45 -9.18 20.24
CA GLN A 139 -13.46 -9.16 19.18
C GLN A 139 -14.89 -9.26 19.72
N GLN A 140 -15.16 -10.14 20.69
CA GLN A 140 -16.50 -10.28 21.27
C GLN A 140 -16.89 -9.07 22.10
N THR A 141 -15.93 -8.43 22.76
CA THR A 141 -16.18 -7.19 23.51
C THR A 141 -16.53 -6.05 22.56
N LEU A 142 -15.76 -5.88 21.47
CA LEU A 142 -15.92 -4.81 20.50
C LEU A 142 -17.20 -4.93 19.65
N LYS A 143 -17.70 -6.15 19.39
CA LYS A 143 -18.96 -6.37 18.65
C LYS A 143 -20.19 -5.71 19.31
N ASN A 144 -20.13 -5.40 20.61
CA ASN A 144 -21.22 -4.75 21.33
C ASN A 144 -21.08 -3.22 21.39
N ARG A 145 -20.04 -2.65 20.76
CA ARG A 145 -19.77 -1.21 20.69
C ARG A 145 -20.20 -0.63 19.35
N ALA A 146 -20.37 0.69 19.29
CA ALA A 146 -20.72 1.35 18.04
C ALA A 146 -19.54 1.25 17.04
N PRO A 147 -19.76 0.94 15.76
CA PRO A 147 -18.68 0.76 14.78
C PRO A 147 -17.78 1.99 14.59
N ASP A 148 -18.35 3.18 14.71
CA ASP A 148 -17.71 4.49 14.58
C ASP A 148 -17.14 5.03 15.90
N GLU A 149 -17.23 4.25 16.98
CA GLU A 149 -16.61 4.61 18.25
C GLU A 149 -15.07 4.51 18.13
N PRO A 150 -14.31 5.53 18.57
CA PRO A 150 -12.86 5.44 18.56
C PRO A 150 -12.35 4.53 19.69
N ILE A 151 -11.25 3.84 19.44
CA ILE A 151 -10.48 3.13 20.45
C ILE A 151 -9.06 3.64 20.47
N GLU A 152 -8.46 3.70 21.65
CA GLU A 152 -7.06 4.10 21.82
C GLU A 152 -6.18 2.88 22.06
N ARG A 153 -5.09 2.82 21.31
CA ARG A 153 -4.07 1.77 21.33
C ARG A 153 -2.71 2.45 21.20
N PRO A 154 -2.07 2.86 22.31
CA PRO A 154 -0.76 3.48 22.26
C PRO A 154 0.32 2.48 21.81
N TYR A 155 1.43 3.01 21.29
CA TYR A 155 2.59 2.22 20.89
C TYR A 155 3.58 2.06 22.04
N ASN A 156 4.19 0.88 22.12
CA ASN A 156 5.39 0.62 22.91
C ASN A 156 6.47 0.07 21.96
N THR A 157 7.71 -0.07 22.46
CA THR A 157 8.83 -0.55 21.66
C THR A 157 8.55 -1.89 21.00
N GLN A 158 7.99 -2.86 21.73
CA GLN A 158 7.69 -4.19 21.19
C GLN A 158 6.68 -4.13 20.03
N ARG A 159 5.64 -3.30 20.16
CA ARG A 159 4.61 -3.15 19.12
C ARG A 159 5.20 -2.50 17.87
N LEU A 160 6.11 -1.54 18.00
CA LEU A 160 6.80 -0.93 16.86
C LEU A 160 7.70 -1.94 16.14
N GLU A 161 8.42 -2.81 16.87
CA GLU A 161 9.17 -3.91 16.27
C GLU A 161 8.26 -4.88 15.51
N ASP A 162 7.06 -5.18 16.05
CA ASP A 162 6.07 -5.99 15.36
C ASP A 162 5.51 -5.28 14.11
N ILE A 163 5.44 -3.94 14.08
CA ILE A 163 5.10 -3.19 12.86
C ILE A 163 6.15 -3.41 11.78
N THR A 164 7.45 -3.31 12.11
CA THR A 164 8.53 -3.56 11.15
C THR A 164 8.40 -4.94 10.53
N LYS A 165 8.17 -5.98 11.34
CA LYS A 165 7.96 -7.34 10.84
C LYS A 165 6.70 -7.46 9.97
N ARG A 166 5.63 -6.71 10.29
CA ARG A 166 4.41 -6.69 9.45
C ARG A 166 4.67 -6.03 8.09
N GLN A 167 5.47 -4.97 8.04
CA GLN A 167 5.89 -4.35 6.78
C GLN A 167 6.69 -5.36 5.93
N GLU A 168 7.66 -6.05 6.52
CA GLU A 168 8.45 -7.08 5.86
C GLU A 168 7.58 -8.24 5.35
N TYR A 169 6.68 -8.76 6.20
CA TYR A 169 5.71 -9.79 5.85
C TYR A 169 4.89 -9.38 4.62
N VAL A 170 4.29 -8.19 4.63
CA VAL A 170 3.45 -7.72 3.52
C VAL A 170 4.28 -7.47 2.26
N LEU A 171 5.48 -6.87 2.35
CA LEU A 171 6.35 -6.67 1.20
C LEU A 171 6.75 -7.99 0.52
N ASN A 172 6.98 -9.05 1.30
CA ASN A 172 7.26 -10.38 0.77
C ASN A 172 6.04 -10.95 0.03
N HIS A 173 4.84 -10.87 0.61
CA HIS A 173 3.61 -11.32 -0.06
C HIS A 173 3.32 -10.54 -1.34
N LEU A 174 3.46 -9.21 -1.33
CA LEU A 174 3.31 -8.38 -2.52
C LEU A 174 4.32 -8.77 -3.62
N THR A 175 5.54 -9.16 -3.23
CA THR A 175 6.56 -9.66 -4.17
C THR A 175 6.10 -10.97 -4.81
N GLU A 176 5.58 -11.92 -4.03
CA GLU A 176 5.05 -13.20 -4.51
C GLU A 176 3.85 -13.02 -5.45
N LEU A 177 2.99 -12.05 -5.15
CA LEU A 177 1.86 -11.66 -6.00
C LEU A 177 2.30 -10.94 -7.29
N GLY A 178 3.57 -10.55 -7.39
CA GLY A 178 4.08 -9.74 -8.50
C GLY A 178 3.56 -8.30 -8.50
N THR A 179 3.03 -7.82 -7.37
CA THR A 179 2.55 -6.44 -7.19
C THR A 179 3.70 -5.45 -7.33
N VAL A 180 3.43 -4.31 -7.95
CA VAL A 180 4.40 -3.22 -8.13
C VAL A 180 4.06 -2.08 -7.19
N ILE A 181 5.06 -1.49 -6.52
CA ILE A 181 4.90 -0.22 -5.80
C ILE A 181 5.40 0.92 -6.68
N GLU A 182 4.57 1.95 -6.83
CA GLU A 182 4.91 3.21 -7.47
C GLU A 182 5.24 4.22 -6.38
N THR A 183 6.53 4.39 -6.12
CA THR A 183 6.99 5.33 -5.09
C THR A 183 7.19 6.71 -5.69
N CYS A 184 6.76 7.74 -4.96
CA CYS A 184 6.80 9.14 -5.40
C CYS A 184 7.55 9.99 -4.37
N PRO A 185 8.91 9.96 -4.35
CA PRO A 185 9.72 10.52 -3.27
C PRO A 185 9.38 11.96 -2.89
N THR A 186 9.31 12.87 -3.87
CA THR A 186 8.97 14.28 -3.61
C THR A 186 7.56 14.45 -3.08
N SER A 187 6.58 13.71 -3.61
CA SER A 187 5.20 13.75 -3.12
C SER A 187 5.11 13.22 -1.68
N ASN A 188 5.79 12.12 -1.37
CA ASN A 188 5.82 11.57 -0.01
C ASN A 188 6.46 12.54 1.00
N LEU A 189 7.48 13.30 0.58
CA LEU A 189 8.10 14.35 1.40
C LEU A 189 7.17 15.56 1.61
N ARG A 190 6.53 16.04 0.53
CA ARG A 190 5.75 17.30 0.56
C ARG A 190 4.31 17.12 1.06
N ILE A 191 3.64 16.04 0.67
CA ILE A 191 2.22 15.76 0.96
C ILE A 191 2.08 14.59 1.93
N GLY A 192 2.81 13.49 1.70
CA GLY A 192 2.76 12.27 2.55
C GLY A 192 3.28 12.46 3.98
N GLY A 193 3.83 13.64 4.30
CA GLY A 193 4.24 14.02 5.65
C GLY A 193 5.46 13.26 6.16
N VAL A 194 6.31 12.74 5.27
CA VAL A 194 7.60 12.17 5.67
C VAL A 194 8.50 13.31 6.15
N PRO A 195 9.05 13.27 7.38
CA PRO A 195 9.69 14.44 7.98
C PRO A 195 11.09 14.73 7.42
N ASP A 196 11.79 13.71 6.91
CA ASP A 196 13.18 13.82 6.46
C ASP A 196 13.47 12.87 5.28
N PRO A 197 14.29 13.30 4.29
CA PRO A 197 14.73 12.48 3.15
C PRO A 197 15.30 11.10 3.49
N THR A 198 16.01 10.98 4.61
CA THR A 198 16.63 9.72 5.06
C THR A 198 15.61 8.67 5.48
N HIS A 199 14.37 9.08 5.72
CA HIS A 199 13.27 8.21 6.12
C HIS A 199 12.30 7.88 4.99
N LEU A 200 12.59 8.30 3.75
CA LEU A 200 11.68 8.03 2.64
C LEU A 200 11.44 6.53 2.42
N PRO A 201 10.19 6.12 2.15
CA PRO A 201 9.82 4.72 1.93
C PRO A 201 10.65 3.98 0.87
N ILE A 202 11.13 4.70 -0.15
CA ILE A 202 11.97 4.16 -1.23
C ILE A 202 13.22 3.45 -0.70
N HIS A 203 13.81 3.90 0.42
CA HIS A 203 14.99 3.24 1.00
C HIS A 203 14.69 1.82 1.46
N THR A 204 13.48 1.60 2.00
CA THR A 204 12.99 0.28 2.40
C THR A 204 12.66 -0.57 1.17
N PHE A 205 11.98 0.01 0.19
CA PHE A 205 11.58 -0.72 -1.02
C PHE A 205 12.78 -1.20 -1.83
N LEU A 206 13.82 -0.37 -1.99
CA LEU A 206 15.04 -0.75 -2.71
C LEU A 206 15.79 -1.92 -2.05
N LYS A 207 15.73 -2.05 -0.72
CA LYS A 207 16.31 -3.16 0.05
C LYS A 207 15.47 -4.43 0.02
N SER A 208 14.18 -4.31 -0.24
CA SER A 208 13.27 -5.45 -0.40
C SER A 208 13.33 -6.02 -1.82
N ASN A 209 12.65 -7.15 -2.06
CA ASN A 209 12.54 -7.76 -3.39
C ASN A 209 11.32 -7.27 -4.19
N ILE A 210 10.57 -6.28 -3.69
CA ILE A 210 9.35 -5.81 -4.34
C ILE A 210 9.62 -5.27 -5.75
N ASN A 211 8.67 -5.49 -6.67
CA ASN A 211 8.69 -4.77 -7.94
C ASN A 211 8.46 -3.28 -7.67
N LEU A 212 9.34 -2.42 -8.18
CA LEU A 212 9.39 -1.02 -7.78
C LEU A 212 9.59 -0.13 -8.99
N THR A 213 8.87 0.98 -9.02
CA THR A 213 9.08 2.09 -9.96
C THR A 213 9.10 3.42 -9.22
N ILE A 214 9.91 4.37 -9.70
CA ILE A 214 9.89 5.77 -9.23
C ILE A 214 8.97 6.56 -10.17
N SER A 215 8.06 7.35 -9.61
CA SER A 215 7.14 8.23 -10.33
C SER A 215 7.17 9.66 -9.79
N ALA A 216 6.79 10.62 -10.62
CA ALA A 216 6.74 12.05 -10.26
C ALA A 216 5.40 12.49 -9.66
N ASP A 217 4.42 11.58 -9.60
CA ASP A 217 3.05 11.86 -9.16
C ASP A 217 2.40 12.96 -10.02
N ASP A 218 2.21 14.17 -9.46
CA ASP A 218 1.73 15.36 -10.15
C ASP A 218 2.86 16.35 -10.50
N PRO A 219 3.68 16.12 -11.55
CA PRO A 219 4.87 16.93 -11.84
C PRO A 219 4.57 18.41 -12.06
N GLY A 220 3.39 18.74 -12.59
CA GLY A 220 2.96 20.13 -12.79
C GLY A 220 2.60 20.88 -11.50
N ILE A 221 2.16 20.16 -10.45
CA ILE A 221 1.89 20.73 -9.12
C ILE A 221 3.20 20.90 -8.34
N PHE A 222 4.13 19.97 -8.49
CA PHE A 222 5.38 19.97 -7.73
C PHE A 222 6.54 20.71 -8.39
N ASP A 223 6.41 21.10 -9.67
CA ASP A 223 7.52 21.57 -10.52
C ASP A 223 8.73 20.60 -10.46
N SER A 224 8.41 19.30 -10.48
CA SER A 224 9.37 18.20 -10.32
C SER A 224 9.15 17.20 -11.46
N PRO A 225 9.84 17.33 -12.60
CA PRO A 225 9.85 16.29 -13.63
C PRO A 225 10.44 14.98 -13.08
N LEU A 226 10.15 13.86 -13.72
CA LEU A 226 10.65 12.55 -13.30
C LEU A 226 12.17 12.50 -13.10
N ALA A 227 12.95 13.18 -13.94
CA ALA A 227 14.41 13.26 -13.79
C ALA A 227 14.82 13.82 -12.41
N ASN A 228 14.08 14.80 -11.89
CA ASN A 228 14.36 15.39 -10.58
C ASN A 228 14.15 14.39 -9.44
N GLU A 229 13.21 13.44 -9.55
CA GLU A 229 13.03 12.40 -8.52
C GLU A 229 14.28 11.52 -8.40
N PHE A 230 14.91 11.18 -9.53
CA PHE A 230 16.15 10.40 -9.56
C PHE A 230 17.33 11.21 -9.04
N ASP A 231 17.55 12.42 -9.58
CA ASP A 231 18.65 13.30 -9.16
C ASP A 231 18.58 13.59 -7.66
N TRP A 232 17.37 13.85 -7.17
CA TRP A 232 17.13 14.12 -5.76
C TRP A 232 17.42 12.88 -4.89
N PHE A 233 16.98 11.68 -5.31
CA PHE A 233 17.26 10.47 -4.53
C PHE A 233 18.76 10.13 -4.53
N LEU A 234 19.46 10.27 -5.66
CA LEU A 234 20.89 10.01 -5.79
C LEU A 234 21.74 10.97 -4.94
N THR A 235 21.33 12.24 -4.83
CA THR A 235 22.03 13.23 -4.00
C THR A 235 21.87 13.02 -2.50
N HIS A 236 20.82 12.33 -2.05
CA HIS A 236 20.52 12.11 -0.63
C HIS A 236 20.66 10.63 -0.19
N SER A 237 21.29 9.79 -1.02
CA SER A 237 21.51 8.38 -0.71
C SER A 237 22.92 7.95 -1.09
N ASN A 238 23.30 6.73 -0.68
CA ASN A 238 24.56 6.12 -1.08
C ASN A 238 24.42 5.27 -2.35
N TRP A 239 23.32 5.41 -3.10
CA TRP A 239 23.07 4.67 -4.33
C TRP A 239 23.69 5.41 -5.52
N THR A 240 24.23 4.66 -6.48
CA THR A 240 24.63 5.19 -7.77
C THR A 240 23.52 5.00 -8.81
N GLU A 241 23.62 5.71 -9.94
CA GLU A 241 22.74 5.48 -11.11
C GLU A 241 22.78 4.01 -11.56
N GLN A 242 23.96 3.39 -11.51
CA GLN A 242 24.14 1.99 -11.89
C GLN A 242 23.41 1.05 -10.93
N ASP A 243 23.48 1.31 -9.61
CA ASP A 243 22.76 0.52 -8.61
C ASP A 243 21.25 0.61 -8.82
N LEU A 244 20.73 1.81 -9.06
CA LEU A 244 19.31 2.03 -9.35
C LEU A 244 18.87 1.35 -10.64
N ALA A 245 19.63 1.51 -11.72
CA ALA A 245 19.32 0.85 -13.00
C ALA A 245 19.31 -0.67 -12.86
N GLN A 246 20.25 -1.23 -12.09
CA GLN A 246 20.29 -2.67 -11.79
C GLN A 246 19.10 -3.13 -10.95
N ARG A 247 18.70 -2.33 -9.94
CA ARG A 247 17.61 -2.69 -9.01
C ARG A 247 16.21 -2.52 -9.61
N LEU A 248 15.99 -1.45 -10.38
CA LEU A 248 14.69 -1.10 -10.94
C LEU A 248 14.46 -1.77 -12.30
N GLY A 249 15.51 -1.93 -13.10
CA GLY A 249 15.41 -2.50 -14.44
C GLY A 249 14.55 -1.63 -15.38
N ASP A 250 13.97 -2.28 -16.40
CA ASP A 250 13.09 -1.60 -17.36
C ASP A 250 11.65 -1.47 -16.81
N PRO A 251 11.16 -0.25 -16.52
CA PRO A 251 9.83 -0.05 -15.95
C PRO A 251 8.71 -0.48 -16.91
N ARG A 252 8.97 -0.60 -18.22
CA ARG A 252 7.97 -1.06 -19.21
C ARG A 252 7.49 -2.48 -18.95
N ARG A 253 8.24 -3.27 -18.17
CA ARG A 253 7.81 -4.59 -17.68
C ARG A 253 6.54 -4.53 -16.83
N PHE A 254 6.24 -3.37 -16.25
CA PHE A 254 5.11 -3.12 -15.38
C PHE A 254 3.99 -2.33 -16.06
N GLN A 255 4.06 -2.13 -17.38
CA GLN A 255 3.02 -1.43 -18.12
C GLN A 255 1.65 -2.09 -17.93
N LEU A 256 0.60 -1.26 -17.98
CA LEU A 256 -0.79 -1.75 -18.00
C LEU A 256 -1.17 -2.24 -19.40
N GLY A 257 -2.32 -2.91 -19.49
CA GLY A 257 -2.85 -3.50 -20.73
C GLY A 257 -2.29 -4.89 -21.03
N THR A 258 -1.43 -5.44 -20.17
CA THR A 258 -0.79 -6.77 -20.38
C THR A 258 -1.75 -7.94 -20.25
N LEU A 259 -2.96 -7.72 -19.73
CA LEU A 259 -4.02 -8.73 -19.67
C LEU A 259 -4.64 -9.03 -21.05
N ARG A 260 -4.46 -8.13 -22.02
CA ARG A 260 -5.03 -8.28 -23.36
C ARG A 260 -4.15 -9.20 -24.20
N PRO A 261 -4.73 -10.01 -25.10
CA PRO A 261 -3.95 -10.79 -26.04
C PRO A 261 -3.04 -9.88 -26.86
N SER A 262 -1.79 -10.31 -27.07
CA SER A 262 -0.92 -9.65 -28.03
C SER A 262 -1.55 -9.74 -29.41
N SER A 263 -1.79 -8.58 -30.04
CA SER A 263 -2.20 -8.49 -31.45
C SER A 263 -1.16 -9.05 -32.40
#